data_AF-A0A383RC55-F1
#
_entry.id   AF-A0A383RC55-F1
#
_cell.length_a   1.000
_cell.length_b   1.000
_cell.length_c   1.000
_cell.angle_alpha   90.00
_cell.angle_beta   90.00
_cell.angle_gamma   90.00
#
_symmetry.space_group_name_H-M   'P 1'
#
loop_
_entity.id
_entity.type
_entity.pdbx_description
1 polymer ?
#
loop_
_entity_poly.entity_id
_entity_poly.type
_entity_poly.pdbx_seq_one_letter_code
_entity_poly.pdbx_strand_id
1 'polypeptide(L)'
;MELLGVRVENGKPVGDFDTFSIDDLYFAEAFRPKANHILPLFHTRKGTFTVLTTLDEHYEAFKKYECIKLLDSSVFANIENIEYAKQDGRGAIVYFKDYPKPVYVSRDKKKYIRHLMTKSLL
;
A
#
# COMPACT_ATOMS: atom_id res chain seq x y z
N MET A 1 7.48 -17.71 4.83
CA MET A 1 6.96 -16.71 3.88
C MET A 1 5.58 -16.31 4.37
N GLU A 2 5.32 -15.01 4.49
CA GLU A 2 4.01 -14.47 4.86
C GLU A 2 3.36 -13.82 3.64
N LEU A 3 2.04 -14.00 3.52
CA LEU A 3 1.22 -13.42 2.47
C LEU A 3 0.17 -12.52 3.13
N LEU A 4 0.02 -11.31 2.61
CA LEU A 4 -1.09 -10.42 2.97
C LEU A 4 -2.32 -10.79 2.13
N GLY A 5 -3.45 -10.99 2.80
CA GLY A 5 -4.73 -11.28 2.16
C GLY A 5 -5.84 -10.34 2.63
N VAL A 6 -6.86 -10.19 1.79
CA VAL A 6 -8.15 -9.61 2.17
C VAL A 6 -9.13 -10.74 2.45
N ARG A 7 -9.80 -10.67 3.61
CA ARG A 7 -10.76 -11.66 4.08
C ARG A 7 -11.94 -11.73 3.12
N VAL A 8 -12.38 -12.96 2.85
CA VAL A 8 -13.56 -13.24 2.04
C VAL A 8 -14.63 -13.86 2.93
N GLU A 9 -15.79 -13.22 2.99
CA GLU A 9 -16.95 -13.73 3.71
C GLU A 9 -18.16 -13.75 2.77
N ASN A 10 -18.96 -14.82 2.83
CA ASN A 10 -20.15 -14.99 1.99
C ASN A 10 -19.86 -14.75 0.48
N GLY A 11 -18.67 -15.18 0.02
CA GLY A 11 -18.22 -15.03 -1.36
C GLY A 11 -17.79 -13.62 -1.78
N LYS A 12 -17.57 -12.70 -0.83
CA LYS A 12 -17.16 -11.31 -1.12
C LYS A 12 -15.96 -10.89 -0.28
N PRO A 13 -14.98 -10.16 -0.85
CA PRO A 13 -13.97 -9.48 -0.05
C PRO A 13 -14.63 -8.44 0.86
N VAL A 14 -14.30 -8.44 2.16
CA VAL A 14 -14.92 -7.55 3.16
C VAL A 14 -14.02 -6.39 3.62
N GLY A 15 -12.80 -6.29 3.10
CA GLY A 15 -11.86 -5.22 3.45
C GLY A 15 -11.11 -5.41 4.77
N ASP A 16 -11.30 -6.54 5.44
CA ASP A 16 -10.45 -6.93 6.58
C ASP A 16 -9.17 -7.58 6.06
N PHE A 17 -8.01 -7.07 6.49
CA PHE A 17 -6.71 -7.54 6.03
C PHE A 17 -5.96 -8.30 7.12
N ASP A 18 -5.37 -9.43 6.77
CA ASP A 18 -4.53 -10.21 7.67
C ASP A 18 -3.42 -10.92 6.89
N THR A 19 -2.41 -11.41 7.62
CA THR A 19 -1.31 -12.20 7.09
C THR A 19 -1.47 -13.67 7.41
N PHE A 20 -1.13 -14.54 6.47
CA PHE A 20 -1.06 -15.98 6.67
C PHE A 20 0.22 -16.55 6.05
N SER A 21 0.68 -17.66 6.61
CA SER A 21 1.87 -18.37 6.15
C SER A 21 1.48 -19.60 5.32
N ILE A 22 2.47 -20.28 4.73
CA ILE A 22 2.24 -21.56 4.06
C ILE A 22 1.74 -22.64 5.01
N ASP A 23 2.13 -22.59 6.29
CA ASP A 23 1.71 -23.54 7.32
C ASP A 23 0.23 -23.35 7.72
N ASP A 24 -0.33 -22.17 7.43
CA ASP A 24 -1.76 -21.90 7.61
C ASP A 24 -2.59 -22.41 6.44
N LEU A 25 -2.01 -22.63 5.25
CA LEU A 25 -2.73 -22.96 4.02
C LEU A 25 -3.19 -24.42 4.00
N TYR A 26 -4.49 -24.63 3.82
CA TYR A 26 -5.04 -25.95 3.54
C TYR A 26 -5.05 -26.25 2.04
N PHE A 27 -5.69 -25.39 1.25
CA PHE A 27 -5.75 -25.47 -0.20
C PHE A 27 -6.12 -24.11 -0.80
N ALA A 28 -5.96 -23.99 -2.12
CA ALA A 28 -6.39 -22.81 -2.87
C ALA A 28 -7.27 -23.23 -4.06
N GLU A 29 -8.25 -22.39 -4.40
CA GLU A 29 -9.13 -22.61 -5.55
C GLU A 29 -9.36 -21.32 -6.36
N ALA A 30 -10.01 -21.45 -7.51
CA ALA A 30 -10.36 -20.31 -8.36
C ALA A 30 -11.56 -19.55 -7.78
N PHE A 31 -11.42 -18.24 -7.59
CA PHE A 31 -12.46 -17.34 -7.10
C PHE A 31 -12.74 -16.21 -8.08
N ARG A 32 -14.03 -15.94 -8.28
CA ARG A 32 -14.51 -14.97 -9.27
C ARG A 32 -15.37 -13.90 -8.60
N PRO A 33 -14.75 -12.90 -7.94
CA PRO A 33 -15.49 -11.82 -7.30
C PRO A 33 -16.20 -10.92 -8.32
N LYS A 34 -15.73 -10.90 -9.58
CA LYS A 34 -16.29 -10.14 -10.70
C LYS A 34 -16.16 -10.97 -11.98
N ALA A 35 -17.02 -10.68 -12.97
CA ALA A 35 -16.93 -11.31 -14.29
C ALA A 35 -15.52 -11.14 -14.89
N ASN A 36 -14.99 -12.21 -15.48
CA ASN A 36 -13.66 -12.26 -16.11
C ASN A 36 -12.46 -12.01 -15.19
N HIS A 37 -12.64 -11.96 -13.87
CA HIS A 37 -11.56 -11.81 -12.91
C HIS A 37 -11.42 -13.12 -12.10
N ILE A 38 -10.34 -13.86 -12.31
CA ILE A 38 -10.03 -15.07 -11.54
C ILE A 38 -8.90 -14.74 -10.57
N LEU A 39 -9.18 -14.85 -9.28
CA LEU A 39 -8.22 -14.72 -8.20
C LEU A 39 -8.07 -16.06 -7.46
N PRO A 40 -6.95 -16.30 -6.79
CA PRO A 40 -6.85 -17.41 -5.85
C PRO A 40 -7.67 -17.11 -4.59
N LEU A 41 -8.42 -18.10 -4.12
CA LEU A 41 -9.04 -18.12 -2.80
C LEU A 41 -8.29 -19.10 -1.92
N PHE A 42 -7.64 -18.57 -0.90
CA PHE A 42 -6.84 -19.33 0.05
C PHE A 42 -7.72 -19.72 1.22
N HIS A 43 -7.87 -21.02 1.44
CA HIS A 43 -8.51 -21.57 2.64
C HIS A 43 -7.43 -21.85 3.66
N THR A 44 -7.47 -21.14 4.80
CA THR A 44 -6.41 -21.17 5.80
C THR A 44 -6.96 -21.43 7.21
N ARG A 45 -6.07 -21.72 8.16
CA ARG A 45 -6.39 -21.79 9.60
C ARG A 45 -7.01 -20.52 10.16
N LYS A 46 -6.73 -19.36 9.56
CA LYS A 46 -7.21 -18.04 10.02
C LYS A 46 -8.50 -17.59 9.33
N GLY A 47 -9.02 -18.40 8.40
CA GLY A 47 -10.17 -18.08 7.56
C GLY A 47 -9.83 -18.12 6.08
N THR A 48 -10.70 -17.52 5.27
CA THR A 48 -10.59 -17.53 3.82
C THR A 48 -10.16 -16.16 3.31
N PHE A 49 -9.16 -16.12 2.44
CA PHE A 49 -8.55 -14.89 1.95
C PHE A 49 -8.38 -14.90 0.44
N THR A 50 -8.40 -13.73 -0.19
CA THR A 50 -7.96 -13.51 -1.57
C THR A 50 -6.85 -12.44 -1.59
N VAL A 51 -6.24 -12.24 -2.76
CA VAL A 51 -5.20 -11.22 -2.95
C VAL A 51 -5.76 -9.79 -3.03
N LEU A 52 -4.92 -8.82 -2.66
CA LEU A 52 -5.16 -7.40 -2.92
C LEU A 52 -4.82 -7.09 -4.39
N THR A 53 -5.66 -6.32 -5.06
CA THR A 53 -5.59 -6.08 -6.51
C THR A 53 -5.45 -4.61 -6.90
N THR A 54 -5.78 -3.70 -5.99
CA THR A 54 -5.75 -2.24 -6.25
C THR A 54 -4.78 -1.53 -5.32
N LEU A 55 -4.26 -0.38 -5.76
CA LEU A 55 -3.44 0.48 -4.91
C LEU A 55 -4.19 0.89 -3.63
N ASP A 56 -5.48 1.19 -3.76
CA ASP A 56 -6.34 1.58 -2.65
C ASP A 56 -6.46 0.46 -1.62
N GLU A 57 -6.66 -0.80 -2.03
CA GLU A 57 -6.66 -1.94 -1.11
C GLU A 57 -5.33 -2.06 -0.36
N HIS A 58 -4.20 -1.87 -1.05
CA HIS A 58 -2.88 -1.89 -0.40
C HIS A 58 -2.72 -0.72 0.58
N TYR A 59 -3.17 0.48 0.21
CA TYR A 59 -3.12 1.63 1.11
C TYR A 59 -3.99 1.42 2.35
N GLU A 60 -5.21 0.91 2.19
CA GLU A 60 -6.13 0.60 3.29
C GLU A 60 -5.53 -0.43 4.26
N ALA A 61 -4.82 -1.44 3.74
CA ALA A 61 -4.11 -2.41 4.57
C ALA A 61 -2.92 -1.81 5.34
N PHE A 62 -2.25 -0.81 4.76
CA PHE A 62 -1.00 -0.25 5.30
C PHE A 62 -1.17 1.06 6.06
N LYS A 63 -2.28 1.79 5.90
CA LYS A 63 -2.50 3.10 6.56
C LYS A 63 -2.58 3.03 8.09
N LYS A 64 -2.70 1.83 8.66
CA LYS A 64 -2.56 1.58 10.10
C LYS A 64 -1.15 1.90 10.62
N TYR A 65 -0.14 1.85 9.76
CA TYR A 65 1.21 2.28 10.09
C TYR A 65 1.33 3.79 9.88
N GLU A 66 1.68 4.53 10.93
CA GLU A 66 1.69 5.99 10.89
C GLU A 66 2.63 6.56 9.82
N CYS A 67 3.71 5.84 9.50
CA CYS A 67 4.68 6.23 8.48
C CYS A 67 4.15 6.10 7.04
N ILE A 68 3.07 5.35 6.80
CA ILE A 68 2.48 5.18 5.47
C ILE A 68 1.53 6.35 5.18
N LYS A 69 1.86 7.16 4.17
CA LYS A 69 1.04 8.30 3.74
C LYS A 69 0.83 8.30 2.24
N LEU A 70 -0.38 8.66 1.81
CA LEU A 70 -0.61 9.10 0.43
C LEU A 70 0.18 10.38 0.14
N LEU A 71 1.03 10.31 -0.88
CA LEU A 71 1.81 11.43 -1.39
C LEU A 71 1.09 12.14 -2.54
N ASP A 72 0.27 11.41 -3.30
CA ASP A 72 -0.72 11.92 -4.24
C ASP A 72 -1.93 10.96 -4.33
N SER A 73 -2.74 11.01 -5.40
CA SER A 73 -3.90 10.11 -5.61
C SER A 73 -3.54 8.71 -6.12
N SER A 74 -2.29 8.48 -6.48
CA SER A 74 -1.79 7.25 -7.13
C SER A 74 -0.51 6.70 -6.49
N VAL A 75 -0.04 7.30 -5.40
CA VAL A 75 1.18 6.91 -4.70
C VAL A 75 1.01 7.09 -3.20
N PHE A 76 1.26 6.03 -2.45
CA PHE A 76 1.58 6.10 -1.03
C PHE A 76 3.03 5.64 -0.81
N ALA A 77 3.63 6.08 0.29
CA ALA A 77 4.98 5.68 0.65
C ALA A 77 5.16 5.64 2.17
N ASN A 78 6.19 4.92 2.61
CA ASN A 78 6.76 5.08 3.93
C ASN A 78 7.58 6.39 3.96
N ILE A 79 7.09 7.40 4.67
CA ILE A 79 7.74 8.72 4.72
C ILE A 79 9.04 8.75 5.54
N GLU A 80 9.29 7.74 6.40
CA GLU A 80 10.54 7.64 7.19
C GLU A 80 11.75 7.22 6.34
N ASN A 81 11.48 6.66 5.16
CA ASN A 81 12.49 6.31 4.17
C ASN A 81 12.83 7.47 3.23
N ILE A 82 12.15 8.61 3.35
CA ILE A 82 12.50 9.82 2.59
C ILE A 82 13.78 10.41 3.19
N GLU A 83 14.77 10.66 2.35
CA GLU A 83 16.03 11.29 2.73
C GLU A 83 15.90 12.81 2.73
N TYR A 84 15.36 13.39 1.65
CA TYR A 84 15.09 14.81 1.55
C TYR A 84 13.99 15.10 0.52
N ALA A 85 13.46 16.33 0.57
CA ALA A 85 12.48 16.82 -0.38
C ALA A 85 12.88 18.17 -0.98
N LYS A 86 12.58 18.35 -2.28
CA LYS A 86 12.81 19.61 -3.01
C LYS A 86 11.49 20.23 -3.43
N GLN A 87 11.43 21.56 -3.41
CA GLN A 87 10.27 22.30 -3.92
C GLN A 87 10.15 22.07 -5.43
N ASP A 88 8.93 21.77 -5.90
CA ASP A 88 8.62 21.68 -7.32
C ASP A 88 7.22 22.26 -7.59
N GLY A 89 7.18 23.43 -8.23
CA GLY A 89 5.95 24.20 -8.43
C GLY A 89 5.15 24.37 -7.14
N ARG A 90 3.90 23.90 -7.14
CA ARG A 90 3.01 23.91 -5.96
C ARG A 90 3.18 22.67 -5.06
N GLY A 91 3.82 21.61 -5.56
CA GLY A 91 4.06 20.36 -4.87
C GLY A 91 5.47 20.28 -4.30
N ALA A 92 6.02 19.06 -4.28
CA ALA A 92 7.41 18.77 -3.98
C ALA A 92 7.83 17.46 -4.65
N ILE A 93 9.12 17.23 -4.80
CA ILE A 93 9.71 15.96 -5.20
C ILE A 93 10.47 15.39 -4.01
N VAL A 94 10.17 14.15 -3.61
CA VAL A 94 10.86 13.43 -2.53
C VAL A 94 11.86 12.43 -3.10
N TYR A 95 12.96 12.27 -2.37
CA TYR A 95 14.06 11.35 -2.68
C TYR A 95 14.20 10.37 -1.52
N PHE A 96 14.31 9.08 -1.82
CA PHE A 96 14.34 8.01 -0.82
C PHE A 96 15.77 7.52 -0.61
N LYS A 97 16.06 7.08 0.63
CA LYS A 97 17.33 6.43 0.96
C LYS A 97 17.53 5.21 0.08
N ASP A 98 18.69 5.11 -0.57
CA ASP A 98 19.11 3.96 -1.38
C ASP A 98 18.14 3.56 -2.51
N TYR A 99 17.26 4.47 -2.95
CA TYR A 99 16.29 4.19 -4.02
C TYR A 99 16.27 5.29 -5.08
N PRO A 100 16.54 4.96 -6.36
CA PRO A 100 16.89 5.96 -7.37
C PRO A 100 15.70 6.73 -7.94
N LYS A 101 14.47 6.25 -7.77
CA LYS A 101 13.28 6.87 -8.38
C LYS A 101 12.64 7.86 -7.41
N PRO A 102 12.69 9.18 -7.70
CA PRO A 102 11.98 10.16 -6.90
C PRO A 102 10.46 10.09 -7.13
N VAL A 103 9.70 10.65 -6.19
CA VAL A 103 8.23 10.65 -6.24
C VAL A 103 7.69 12.06 -6.04
N TYR A 104 6.64 12.41 -6.78
CA TYR A 104 5.93 13.67 -6.60
C TYR A 104 5.00 13.64 -5.38
N VAL A 105 4.93 14.77 -4.69
CA VAL A 105 4.01 15.00 -3.57
C VAL A 105 3.09 16.16 -3.92
N SER A 106 1.78 15.91 -3.90
CA SER A 106 0.79 16.95 -4.18
C SER A 106 0.81 18.04 -3.10
N ARG A 107 0.39 19.25 -3.49
CA ARG A 107 0.43 20.45 -2.64
C ARG A 107 -0.16 20.24 -1.25
N ASP A 108 -1.31 19.58 -1.17
CA ASP A 108 -2.05 19.32 0.08
C ASP A 108 -1.39 18.26 0.97
N LYS A 109 -0.55 17.41 0.39
CA LYS A 109 0.18 16.32 1.08
C LYS A 109 1.56 16.74 1.58
N LYS A 110 2.08 17.90 1.15
CA LYS A 110 3.36 18.47 1.65
C LYS A 110 3.45 18.59 3.17
N LYS A 111 2.32 18.65 3.89
CA LYS A 111 2.30 18.65 5.35
C LYS A 111 3.02 17.45 5.96
N TYR A 112 3.07 16.30 5.27
CA TYR A 112 3.74 15.09 5.76
C TYR A 112 5.27 15.16 5.64
N ILE A 113 5.81 15.98 4.74
CA ILE A 113 7.25 16.01 4.42
C ILE A 113 7.90 17.36 4.70
N ARG A 114 7.19 18.31 5.33
CA ARG A 114 7.67 19.69 5.51
C ARG A 114 9.01 19.77 6.23
N HIS A 115 9.23 18.90 7.20
CA HIS A 115 10.47 18.82 7.98
C HIS A 115 11.67 18.31 7.17
N LEU A 116 11.43 17.70 6.00
CA LEU A 116 12.45 17.17 5.08
C LEU A 116 12.75 18.12 3.92
N MET A 117 12.04 19.25 3.84
CA MET A 117 12.24 20.22 2.76
C MET A 117 13.58 20.91 2.95
N THR A 118 14.50 20.69 2.02
CA THR A 118 15.76 21.45 1.98
C THR A 118 15.43 22.90 1.61
N LYS A 119 15.98 23.87 2.36
CA LYS A 119 15.92 25.27 1.92
C LYS A 119 16.58 25.35 0.54
N SER A 120 15.84 25.87 -0.44
CA SER A 120 16.44 26.18 -1.74
C SER A 120 17.57 27.18 -1.46
N LEU A 121 18.81 26.79 -1.76
CA LEU A 121 19.90 27.75 -1.94
C LEU A 121 19.56 28.48 -3.24
N LEU A 122 18.73 29.52 -3.13
CA LEU A 122 18.57 30.55 -4.14
C LEU A 122 19.59 31.64 -3.84
#